data_AF-A0A948TNK9-F1
#
_entry.id   AF-A0A948TNK9-F1
#
_cell.length_a   1.000
_cell.length_b   1.000
_cell.length_c   1.000
_cell.angle_alpha   90.00
_cell.angle_beta   90.00
_cell.angle_gamma   90.00
#
_symmetry.space_group_name_H-M   'P 1'
#
loop_
_entity.id
_entity.type
_entity.pdbx_description
1 polymer ?
#
loop_
_entity_poly.entity_id
_entity_poly.type
_entity_poly.pdbx_seq_one_letter_code
_entity_poly.pdbx_strand_id
1 'polypeptide(L)'
;MVVFELNRIVLETLRYPSRKTWISELGLFSTFEKAYEMLQEIVAEAKEDEEECEKEGEPDDTLGYVINKILLDAPYGCTVAFRTYTHDGEFNDENAWTDEKGKVLPFYGRPEEKIRFKMGDIVEVYMGKYDAELSIIDACPWTPQKIEKRNKELEQKYGKGHTLILDSSDDRYLTHSLGLGNTHWHPACADVFAPTKKVPATLRRKLQAKLLEENFTFGYRHQISELPFIKDPKVLDELLNGWDKFVDEKYYQGMECLVDYEKADNIKAQLNFSEEQAQRFDRFYETCVRLVNEKRRKA
;
A
#
# COMPACT_ATOMS: atom_id res chain seq x y z
N MET A 1 0.68 -22.72 24.39
CA MET A 1 1.62 -21.78 25.03
C MET A 1 1.75 -20.58 24.11
N VAL A 2 1.70 -19.36 24.65
CA VAL A 2 1.90 -18.12 23.89
C VAL A 2 3.33 -17.63 24.13
N VAL A 3 4.00 -17.20 23.08
CA VAL A 3 5.30 -16.50 23.15
C VAL A 3 5.23 -15.21 22.35
N PHE A 4 6.09 -14.26 22.71
CA PHE A 4 6.23 -12.97 22.04
C PHE A 4 7.60 -12.91 21.40
N GLU A 5 7.65 -12.81 20.08
CA GLU A 5 8.89 -12.72 19.32
C GLU A 5 9.13 -11.26 18.92
N LEU A 6 10.25 -10.70 19.38
CA LEU A 6 10.69 -9.36 19.00
C LEU A 6 11.66 -9.47 17.82
N ASN A 7 11.38 -8.71 16.77
CA ASN A 7 12.18 -8.67 15.56
C ASN A 7 12.44 -7.22 15.15
N ARG A 8 13.63 -6.99 14.57
CA ARG A 8 13.96 -5.76 13.84
C ARG A 8 13.77 -5.99 12.35
N ILE A 9 13.13 -5.04 11.68
CA ILE A 9 13.00 -4.99 10.22
C ILE A 9 14.17 -4.17 9.68
N VAL A 10 15.16 -4.87 9.13
CA VAL A 10 16.41 -4.28 8.66
C VAL A 10 16.36 -4.04 7.16
N LEU A 11 16.89 -2.91 6.71
CA LEU A 11 16.99 -2.46 5.33
C LEU A 11 18.39 -2.76 4.79
N GLU A 12 18.52 -3.75 3.91
CA GLU A 12 19.79 -4.02 3.21
C GLU A 12 20.10 -2.95 2.17
N THR A 13 19.05 -2.40 1.56
CA THR A 13 19.19 -1.31 0.58
C THR A 13 18.40 -0.09 1.03
N LEU A 14 19.04 1.07 0.93
CA LEU A 14 18.51 2.30 1.52
C LEU A 14 17.84 3.22 0.50
N ARG A 15 17.82 2.82 -0.77
CA ARG A 15 17.37 3.66 -1.89
C ARG A 15 15.95 3.29 -2.29
N TYR A 16 15.10 4.32 -2.38
CA TYR A 16 13.80 4.20 -3.03
C TYR A 16 13.91 3.85 -4.52
N PRO A 17 12.86 3.27 -5.13
CA PRO A 17 11.52 3.01 -4.55
C PRO A 17 11.33 1.65 -3.87
N SER A 18 12.28 0.73 -4.00
CA SER A 18 12.20 -0.60 -3.37
C SER A 18 13.47 -0.84 -2.57
N ARG A 19 13.27 -1.23 -1.31
CA ARG A 19 14.32 -1.46 -0.33
C ARG A 19 14.27 -2.90 0.11
N LYS A 20 15.35 -3.63 -0.08
CA LYS A 20 15.45 -5.01 0.39
C LYS A 20 15.44 -5.04 1.90
N THR A 21 14.71 -5.98 2.46
CA THR A 21 14.64 -6.18 3.90
C THR A 21 15.11 -7.55 4.31
N TRP A 22 15.49 -7.68 5.56
CA TRP A 22 15.54 -8.96 6.27
C TRP A 22 15.07 -8.75 7.71
N ILE A 23 14.76 -9.86 8.38
CA ILE A 23 14.34 -9.87 9.78
C ILE A 23 15.48 -10.32 10.67
N SER A 24 15.86 -9.48 11.62
CA SER A 24 16.76 -9.84 12.70
C SER A 24 15.93 -10.20 13.93
N GLU A 25 16.04 -11.45 14.39
CA GLU A 25 15.45 -11.89 15.65
C GLU A 25 16.22 -11.25 16.82
N LEU A 26 15.50 -10.56 17.71
CA LEU A 26 16.07 -9.89 18.88
C LEU A 26 15.77 -10.66 20.17
N GLY A 27 14.75 -11.51 20.17
CA GLY A 27 14.50 -12.45 21.27
C GLY A 27 13.08 -12.99 21.35
N LEU A 28 12.93 -13.99 22.21
CA LEU A 28 11.65 -14.61 22.56
C LEU A 28 11.31 -14.33 24.03
N PHE A 29 10.09 -13.88 24.27
CA PHE A 29 9.63 -13.41 25.58
C PHE A 29 8.35 -14.13 26.01
N SER A 30 8.22 -14.28 27.33
CA SER A 30 7.05 -14.92 27.95
C SER A 30 5.82 -14.01 28.01
N THR A 31 6.01 -12.70 27.89
CA THR A 31 4.97 -11.68 28.02
C THR A 31 5.23 -10.54 27.04
N PHE A 32 4.17 -9.85 26.62
CA PHE A 32 4.28 -8.68 25.76
C PHE A 32 5.13 -7.58 26.40
N GLU A 33 4.92 -7.32 27.69
CA GLU A 33 5.56 -6.25 28.45
C GLU A 33 7.08 -6.38 28.42
N LYS A 34 7.61 -7.57 28.67
CA LYS A 34 9.05 -7.87 28.56
C LYS A 34 9.61 -7.67 27.15
N ALA A 35 8.87 -8.07 26.11
CA ALA A 35 9.30 -7.84 24.73
C ALA A 35 9.33 -6.34 24.41
N TYR A 36 8.36 -5.59 24.93
CA TYR A 36 8.27 -4.15 24.77
C TYR A 36 9.36 -3.40 25.56
N GLU A 37 9.63 -3.80 26.80
CA GLU A 37 10.75 -3.26 27.60
C GLU A 37 12.09 -3.44 26.86
N MET A 38 12.36 -4.65 26.35
CA MET A 38 13.56 -4.91 25.54
C MET A 38 13.61 -4.07 24.26
N LEU A 39 12.48 -3.87 23.58
CA LEU A 39 12.42 -2.96 22.43
C LEU A 39 12.86 -1.54 22.82
N GLN A 40 12.37 -1.02 23.95
CA GLN A 40 12.73 0.32 24.40
C GLN A 40 14.21 0.41 24.81
N GLU A 41 14.77 -0.63 25.42
CA GLU A 41 16.21 -0.72 25.73
C GLU A 41 17.05 -0.66 24.44
N ILE A 42 16.74 -1.50 23.44
CA ILE A 42 17.44 -1.53 22.15
C ILE A 42 17.39 -0.18 21.44
N VAL A 43 16.23 0.48 21.45
CA VAL A 43 16.05 1.79 20.82
C VAL A 43 16.83 2.88 21.57
N ALA A 44 16.91 2.80 22.90
CA ALA A 44 17.71 3.74 23.70
C ALA A 44 19.21 3.57 23.41
N GLU A 45 19.70 2.32 23.38
CA GLU A 45 21.08 2.00 23.01
C GLU A 45 21.42 2.49 21.60
N ALA A 46 20.53 2.24 20.62
CA ALA A 46 20.73 2.69 19.24
C ALA A 46 20.81 4.22 19.12
N LYS A 47 20.03 4.97 19.92
CA LYS A 47 20.09 6.45 19.94
C LYS A 47 21.40 6.98 20.52
N GLU A 48 21.95 6.30 21.54
CA GLU A 48 23.27 6.64 22.08
C GLU A 48 24.37 6.38 21.04
N ASP A 49 24.29 5.27 20.31
CA ASP A 49 25.23 4.91 19.23
C ASP A 49 25.09 5.85 18.01
N GLU A 50 23.87 6.28 17.66
CA GLU A 50 23.60 7.16 16.52
C GLU A 50 24.26 8.54 16.68
N GLU A 51 24.35 9.08 17.90
CA GLU A 51 25.12 10.30 18.19
C GLU A 51 26.64 10.15 17.91
N GLU A 52 27.15 8.92 17.91
CA GLU A 52 28.53 8.60 17.50
C GLU A 52 28.62 8.31 15.99
N CYS A 53 27.70 7.52 15.43
CA CYS A 53 27.66 7.11 14.02
C CYS A 53 27.30 8.24 13.03
N GLU A 54 26.47 9.23 13.42
CA GLU A 54 26.18 10.41 12.59
C GLU A 54 27.46 11.18 12.21
N LYS A 55 28.51 11.09 13.05
CA LYS A 55 29.82 11.69 12.77
C LYS A 55 30.60 10.94 11.70
N GLU A 56 30.31 9.66 11.51
CA GLU A 56 30.94 8.78 10.52
C GLU A 56 30.10 8.61 9.24
N GLY A 57 28.86 9.10 9.24
CA GLY A 57 27.95 9.09 8.09
C GLY A 57 27.33 7.73 7.80
N GLU A 58 27.27 6.84 8.81
CA GLU A 58 26.60 5.55 8.67
C GLU A 58 25.08 5.74 8.71
N PRO A 59 24.34 5.24 7.70
CA PRO A 59 22.91 5.46 7.61
C PRO A 59 22.12 4.45 8.46
N ASP A 60 21.09 4.94 9.17
CA ASP A 60 20.09 4.08 9.82
C ASP A 60 19.48 3.09 8.81
N ASP A 61 19.65 1.80 9.13
CA ASP A 61 19.19 0.64 8.38
C ASP A 61 17.91 0.04 8.97
N THR A 62 17.32 0.65 9.99
CA THR A 62 16.09 0.15 10.61
C THR A 62 14.86 0.76 9.94
N LEU A 63 13.97 -0.07 9.40
CA LEU A 63 12.63 0.38 9.01
C LEU A 63 11.73 0.55 10.24
N GLY A 64 11.82 -0.43 11.14
CA GLY A 64 11.02 -0.50 12.35
C GLY A 64 11.17 -1.86 13.02
N TYR A 65 10.29 -2.14 13.98
CA TYR A 65 10.29 -3.37 14.75
C TYR A 65 8.93 -4.04 14.69
N VAL A 66 8.89 -5.34 14.96
CA VAL A 66 7.65 -6.10 15.09
C VAL A 66 7.71 -7.00 16.31
N ILE A 67 6.64 -6.99 17.10
CA ILE A 67 6.38 -7.95 18.18
C ILE A 67 5.26 -8.88 17.72
N ASN A 68 5.60 -10.14 17.44
CA ASN A 68 4.64 -11.18 17.06
C ASN A 68 4.15 -11.92 18.31
N LYS A 69 2.83 -12.00 18.51
CA LYS A 69 2.21 -12.93 19.47
C LYS A 69 2.01 -14.28 18.76
N ILE A 70 2.75 -15.30 19.15
CA ILE A 70 2.77 -16.62 18.50
C ILE A 70 2.15 -17.67 19.42
N LEU A 71 1.26 -18.51 18.88
CA LEU A 71 0.75 -19.69 19.56
C LEU A 71 1.58 -20.91 19.17
N LEU A 72 2.40 -21.42 20.10
CA LEU A 72 3.30 -22.54 19.83
C LEU A 72 2.59 -23.88 19.63
N ASP A 73 1.41 -24.03 20.24
CA ASP A 73 0.63 -25.28 20.16
C ASP A 73 -0.34 -25.30 18.96
N ALA A 74 -0.30 -24.28 18.10
CA ALA A 74 -1.03 -24.27 16.83
C ALA A 74 -0.21 -25.00 15.74
N PRO A 75 -0.87 -25.69 14.79
CA PRO A 75 -0.19 -26.21 13.61
C PRO A 75 0.59 -25.08 12.92
N TYR A 76 1.90 -25.25 12.77
CA TYR A 76 2.84 -24.33 12.09
C TYR A 76 3.20 -23.03 12.83
N GLY A 77 2.87 -22.87 14.13
CA GLY A 77 3.21 -21.64 14.86
C GLY A 77 2.45 -20.44 14.31
N CYS A 78 1.16 -20.33 14.62
CA CYS A 78 0.33 -19.26 14.08
C CYS A 78 0.63 -17.94 14.78
N THR A 79 0.97 -16.90 14.01
CA THR A 79 0.90 -15.51 14.47
C THR A 79 -0.56 -15.20 14.77
N VAL A 80 -0.84 -14.94 16.05
CA VAL A 80 -2.16 -14.61 16.59
C VAL A 80 -2.46 -13.14 16.34
N ALA A 81 -1.46 -12.30 16.59
CA ALA A 81 -1.49 -10.87 16.37
C ALA A 81 -0.05 -10.38 16.26
N PHE A 82 0.14 -9.21 15.67
CA PHE A 82 1.42 -8.54 15.67
C PHE A 82 1.25 -7.04 15.83
N ARG A 83 2.26 -6.42 16.44
CA ARG A 83 2.38 -4.98 16.62
C ARG A 83 3.65 -4.52 15.96
N THR A 84 3.56 -3.47 15.17
CA THR A 84 4.74 -2.84 14.58
C THR A 84 5.06 -1.53 15.29
N TYR A 85 6.33 -1.17 15.23
CA TYR A 85 6.88 0.04 15.83
C TYR A 85 7.81 0.70 14.82
N THR A 86 7.93 2.03 14.86
CA THR A 86 8.86 2.78 14.02
C THR A 86 10.31 2.50 14.43
N HIS A 87 11.27 2.94 13.63
CA HIS A 87 12.70 2.87 14.00
C HIS A 87 13.01 3.57 15.33
N ASP A 88 12.23 4.59 15.70
CA ASP A 88 12.32 5.28 17.00
C ASP A 88 11.66 4.54 18.18
N GLY A 89 11.11 3.34 17.96
CA GLY A 89 10.41 2.56 18.99
C GLY A 89 8.97 2.99 19.27
N GLU A 90 8.45 3.98 18.53
CA GLU A 90 7.08 4.46 18.68
C GLU A 90 6.08 3.48 18.07
N PHE A 91 4.90 3.34 18.67
CA PHE A 91 3.87 2.45 18.16
C PHE A 91 3.45 2.85 16.73
N ASN A 92 3.58 1.92 15.78
CA ASN A 92 3.19 2.10 14.39
C ASN A 92 1.73 1.68 14.22
N ASP A 93 1.42 0.39 14.37
CA ASP A 93 0.05 -0.12 14.33
C ASP A 93 -0.03 -1.54 14.91
N GLU A 94 -1.24 -2.10 14.96
CA GLU A 94 -1.46 -3.49 15.33
C GLU A 94 -2.46 -4.17 14.38
N ASN A 95 -2.32 -5.48 14.24
CA ASN A 95 -3.30 -6.30 13.57
C ASN A 95 -3.42 -7.66 14.26
N ALA A 96 -4.66 -8.12 14.46
CA ALA A 96 -4.98 -9.38 15.12
C ALA A 96 -5.65 -10.31 14.12
N TRP A 97 -5.13 -11.52 13.97
CA TRP A 97 -5.55 -12.48 12.95
C TRP A 97 -6.42 -13.59 13.51
N THR A 98 -5.99 -14.18 14.62
CA THR A 98 -6.69 -15.32 15.21
C THR A 98 -6.95 -15.11 16.69
N ASP A 99 -7.92 -15.84 17.24
CA ASP A 99 -8.06 -15.98 18.68
C ASP A 99 -6.99 -16.94 19.24
N GLU A 100 -6.99 -17.14 20.56
CA GLU A 100 -6.04 -18.01 21.25
C GLU A 100 -6.24 -19.51 20.96
N LYS A 101 -7.26 -19.85 20.16
CA LYS A 101 -7.53 -21.20 19.65
C LYS A 101 -7.17 -21.33 18.17
N GLY A 102 -6.58 -20.30 17.55
CA GLY A 102 -6.21 -20.27 16.13
C GLY A 102 -7.38 -20.04 15.19
N LYS A 103 -8.55 -19.62 15.69
CA LYS A 103 -9.71 -19.29 14.84
C LYS A 103 -9.56 -17.88 14.29
N VAL A 104 -9.68 -17.72 12.97
CA VAL A 104 -9.69 -16.41 12.30
C VAL A 104 -10.75 -15.50 12.90
N LEU A 105 -10.35 -14.27 13.23
CA LEU A 105 -11.24 -13.28 13.83
C LEU A 105 -12.13 -12.64 12.75
N PRO A 106 -13.42 -12.41 13.03
CA PRO A 106 -14.25 -11.59 12.15
C PRO A 106 -13.78 -10.14 12.15
N PHE A 107 -13.93 -9.44 11.01
CA PHE A 107 -13.60 -8.02 10.90
C PHE A 107 -14.87 -7.18 10.79
N TYR A 108 -15.01 -6.25 11.74
CA TYR A 108 -16.17 -5.36 11.83
C TYR A 108 -15.87 -3.93 11.38
N GLY A 109 -14.71 -3.74 10.74
CA GLY A 109 -14.21 -2.45 10.32
C GLY A 109 -13.24 -1.83 11.31
N ARG A 110 -12.29 -1.09 10.78
CA ARG A 110 -11.31 -0.32 11.54
C ARG A 110 -11.95 1.01 11.98
N PRO A 111 -11.88 1.38 13.27
CA PRO A 111 -12.32 2.69 13.73
C PRO A 111 -11.57 3.81 13.00
N GLU A 112 -12.26 4.91 12.68
CA GLU A 112 -11.71 5.98 11.85
C GLU A 112 -10.51 6.66 12.52
N GLU A 113 -10.53 6.80 13.84
CA GLU A 113 -9.44 7.33 14.67
C GLU A 113 -8.18 6.44 14.67
N LYS A 114 -8.31 5.18 14.24
CA LYS A 114 -7.18 4.23 14.08
C LYS A 114 -6.66 4.17 12.64
N ILE A 115 -7.29 4.88 11.69
CA ILE A 115 -6.80 4.96 10.31
C ILE A 115 -5.76 6.08 10.23
N ARG A 116 -4.50 5.69 10.04
CA ARG A 116 -3.34 6.59 10.09
C ARG A 116 -3.11 7.35 8.79
N PHE A 117 -3.31 6.69 7.66
CA PHE A 117 -3.02 7.25 6.34
C PHE A 117 -4.30 7.47 5.53
N LYS A 118 -4.27 8.50 4.68
CA LYS A 118 -5.36 8.91 3.81
C LYS A 118 -5.01 8.63 2.35
N MET A 119 -6.04 8.55 1.51
CA MET A 119 -5.86 8.46 0.05
C MET A 119 -4.93 9.57 -0.46
N GLY A 120 -3.95 9.20 -1.28
CA GLY A 120 -2.92 10.08 -1.80
C GLY A 120 -1.68 10.22 -0.92
N ASP A 121 -1.69 9.72 0.33
CA ASP A 121 -0.49 9.67 1.15
C ASP A 121 0.53 8.70 0.54
N ILE A 122 1.81 9.10 0.56
CA ILE A 122 2.91 8.23 0.15
C ILE A 122 3.46 7.56 1.39
N VAL A 123 3.52 6.23 1.32
CA VAL A 123 3.84 5.35 2.42
C VAL A 123 4.88 4.32 1.98
N GLU A 124 5.31 3.56 2.95
CA GLU A 124 6.44 2.65 2.91
C GLU A 124 5.84 1.29 3.35
N VAL A 125 5.59 0.41 2.39
CA VAL A 125 4.86 -0.84 2.62
C VAL A 125 5.85 -1.97 2.84
N TYR A 126 5.85 -2.54 4.05
CA TYR A 126 6.62 -3.73 4.36
C TYR A 126 5.94 -4.97 3.75
N MET A 127 6.55 -5.56 2.72
CA MET A 127 6.01 -6.70 1.97
C MET A 127 6.36 -8.05 2.62
N GLY A 128 6.60 -8.05 3.93
CA GLY A 128 7.16 -9.19 4.65
C GLY A 128 8.66 -9.33 4.42
N LYS A 129 9.19 -10.55 4.53
CA LYS A 129 10.62 -10.80 4.78
C LYS A 129 11.60 -10.13 3.81
N TYR A 130 11.22 -9.85 2.56
CA TYR A 130 12.19 -9.57 1.50
C TYR A 130 12.27 -8.11 1.05
N ASP A 131 11.17 -7.35 1.10
CA ASP A 131 11.13 -6.02 0.50
C ASP A 131 10.24 -5.06 1.29
N ALA A 132 10.60 -3.77 1.23
CA ALA A 132 9.77 -2.64 1.58
C ALA A 132 9.66 -1.73 0.35
N GLU A 133 8.43 -1.42 -0.06
CA GLU A 133 8.16 -0.65 -1.28
C GLU A 133 7.49 0.68 -0.98
N LEU A 134 8.01 1.74 -1.59
CA LEU A 134 7.37 3.03 -1.61
C LEU A 134 6.10 2.97 -2.46
N SER A 135 4.97 3.27 -1.84
CA SER A 135 3.63 3.14 -2.41
C SER A 135 2.79 4.39 -2.14
N ILE A 136 1.67 4.53 -2.85
CA ILE A 136 0.65 5.55 -2.58
C ILE A 136 -0.66 4.91 -2.14
N ILE A 137 -1.31 5.47 -1.11
CA ILE A 137 -2.61 4.99 -0.64
C ILE A 137 -3.68 5.33 -1.66
N ASP A 138 -4.45 4.32 -2.06
CA ASP A 138 -5.62 4.44 -2.93
C ASP A 138 -6.92 4.36 -2.12
N ALA A 139 -7.01 3.37 -1.22
CA ALA A 139 -8.16 3.25 -0.34
C ALA A 139 -7.75 2.93 1.09
N CYS A 140 -8.43 3.58 2.03
CA CYS A 140 -8.34 3.27 3.44
C CYS A 140 -9.14 1.99 3.77
N PRO A 141 -8.80 1.30 4.88
CA PRO A 141 -9.56 0.17 5.39
C PRO A 141 -11.04 0.47 5.55
N TRP A 142 -11.84 -0.60 5.53
CA TRP A 142 -13.27 -0.48 5.77
C TRP A 142 -13.52 0.01 7.20
N THR A 143 -14.33 1.05 7.34
CA THR A 143 -14.86 1.47 8.64
C THR A 143 -16.17 0.75 8.93
N PRO A 144 -16.60 0.64 10.19
CA PRO A 144 -17.90 0.06 10.54
C PRO A 144 -19.05 0.70 9.75
N GLN A 145 -19.02 2.02 9.57
CA GLN A 145 -20.04 2.78 8.82
C GLN A 145 -20.04 2.44 7.33
N LYS A 146 -18.85 2.24 6.72
CA LYS A 146 -18.74 1.80 5.31
C LYS A 146 -19.30 0.39 5.13
N ILE A 147 -19.00 -0.53 6.07
CA ILE A 147 -19.53 -1.90 6.05
C ILE A 147 -21.05 -1.88 6.17
N GLU A 148 -21.60 -1.11 7.10
CA GLU A 148 -23.04 -0.98 7.28
C GLU A 148 -23.72 -0.45 6.01
N LYS A 149 -23.17 0.62 5.43
CA LYS A 149 -23.68 1.18 4.16
C LYS A 149 -23.66 0.12 3.06
N ARG A 150 -22.56 -0.60 2.90
CA ARG A 150 -22.43 -1.63 1.86
C ARG A 150 -23.37 -2.81 2.08
N ASN A 151 -23.56 -3.25 3.32
CA ASN A 151 -24.51 -4.30 3.65
C ASN A 151 -25.94 -3.91 3.30
N LYS A 152 -26.34 -2.65 3.56
CA LYS A 152 -27.64 -2.14 3.12
C LYS A 152 -27.79 -2.16 1.59
N GLU A 153 -26.75 -1.77 0.85
CA GLU A 153 -26.76 -1.82 -0.62
C GLU A 153 -26.87 -3.26 -1.16
N LEU A 154 -26.15 -4.21 -0.55
CA LEU A 154 -26.20 -5.62 -0.93
C LEU A 154 -27.58 -6.22 -0.64
N GLU A 155 -28.16 -5.91 0.51
CA GLU A 155 -29.48 -6.36 0.90
C GLU A 155 -30.56 -5.82 -0.04
N GLN A 156 -30.47 -4.54 -0.43
CA GLN A 156 -31.39 -3.93 -1.40
C GLN A 156 -31.29 -4.57 -2.79
N LYS A 157 -30.08 -4.96 -3.21
CA LYS A 157 -29.83 -5.51 -4.54
C LYS A 157 -30.14 -6.99 -4.67
N TYR A 158 -29.86 -7.77 -3.63
CA TYR A 158 -29.91 -9.24 -3.69
C TYR A 158 -30.90 -9.86 -2.70
N GLY A 159 -31.45 -9.08 -1.76
CA GLY A 159 -32.43 -9.54 -0.77
C GLY A 159 -31.85 -9.70 0.64
N LYS A 160 -32.74 -9.99 1.59
CA LYS A 160 -32.41 -10.13 3.01
C LYS A 160 -31.33 -11.20 3.25
N GLY A 161 -30.33 -10.86 4.06
CA GLY A 161 -29.24 -11.77 4.44
C GLY A 161 -28.02 -11.74 3.52
N HIS A 162 -28.05 -10.95 2.44
CA HIS A 162 -26.87 -10.68 1.63
C HIS A 162 -26.02 -9.57 2.27
N THR A 163 -25.00 -9.97 3.04
CA THR A 163 -24.02 -9.08 3.67
C THR A 163 -22.60 -9.47 3.31
N LEU A 164 -21.66 -8.55 3.50
CA LEU A 164 -20.23 -8.85 3.48
C LEU A 164 -19.91 -9.88 4.58
N ILE A 165 -19.02 -10.81 4.24
CA ILE A 165 -18.37 -11.71 5.19
C ILE A 165 -16.92 -11.28 5.19
N LEU A 166 -16.51 -10.60 6.25
CA LEU A 166 -15.16 -10.07 6.40
C LEU A 166 -14.48 -10.73 7.59
N ASP A 167 -13.18 -10.95 7.45
CA ASP A 167 -12.31 -11.50 8.48
C ASP A 167 -11.10 -10.61 8.70
N SER A 168 -10.26 -10.96 9.68
CA SER A 168 -9.10 -10.15 10.07
C SER A 168 -8.15 -9.81 8.92
N SER A 169 -8.16 -10.61 7.84
CA SER A 169 -7.38 -10.32 6.64
C SER A 169 -7.93 -9.14 5.84
N ASP A 170 -9.16 -8.66 6.09
CA ASP A 170 -9.74 -7.48 5.44
C ASP A 170 -9.31 -6.15 6.09
N ASP A 171 -8.56 -6.17 7.20
CA ASP A 171 -8.01 -4.98 7.85
C ASP A 171 -6.77 -4.43 7.11
N ARG A 172 -7.01 -3.96 5.87
CA ARG A 172 -5.97 -3.62 4.90
C ARG A 172 -6.20 -2.27 4.24
N TYR A 173 -5.10 -1.60 3.87
CA TYR A 173 -5.14 -0.53 2.89
C TYR A 173 -5.22 -1.14 1.47
N LEU A 174 -5.57 -0.31 0.48
CA LEU A 174 -5.24 -0.52 -0.92
C LEU A 174 -4.15 0.48 -1.29
N THR A 175 -3.05 0.00 -1.86
CA THR A 175 -1.89 0.83 -2.22
C THR A 175 -1.37 0.49 -3.59
N HIS A 176 -0.73 1.43 -4.28
CA HIS A 176 -0.03 1.17 -5.55
C HIS A 176 1.45 1.49 -5.44
N SER A 177 2.31 0.55 -5.82
CA SER A 177 3.75 0.78 -5.95
C SER A 177 4.12 1.14 -7.40
N LEU A 178 5.38 1.57 -7.62
CA LEU A 178 5.85 1.91 -8.96
C LEU A 178 6.13 0.65 -9.78
N GLY A 179 5.70 0.65 -11.03
CA GLY A 179 5.95 -0.45 -11.98
C GLY A 179 4.97 -0.39 -13.13
N LEU A 180 5.16 -1.27 -14.12
CA LEU A 180 4.23 -1.43 -15.23
C LEU A 180 3.18 -2.48 -14.87
N GLY A 181 1.93 -2.22 -15.25
CA GLY A 181 0.81 -3.14 -15.03
C GLY A 181 0.26 -3.05 -13.62
N ASN A 182 -0.39 -4.12 -13.19
CA ASN A 182 -1.10 -4.16 -11.91
C ASN A 182 -0.11 -4.22 -10.73
N THR A 183 0.17 -3.07 -10.13
CA THR A 183 1.04 -2.92 -8.95
C THR A 183 0.25 -2.61 -7.68
N HIS A 184 -1.04 -2.97 -7.66
CA HIS A 184 -1.85 -2.82 -6.46
C HIS A 184 -1.50 -3.88 -5.42
N TRP A 185 -1.53 -3.45 -4.18
CA TRP A 185 -1.30 -4.27 -3.01
C TRP A 185 -2.38 -4.03 -1.98
N HIS A 186 -2.62 -5.06 -1.17
CA HIS A 186 -3.48 -4.98 -0.01
C HIS A 186 -2.64 -5.25 1.25
N PRO A 187 -1.79 -4.31 1.69
CA PRO A 187 -1.01 -4.52 2.91
C PRO A 187 -1.89 -4.48 4.15
N ALA A 188 -1.57 -5.31 5.14
CA ALA A 188 -2.16 -5.15 6.46
C ALA A 188 -1.81 -3.77 7.00
N CYS A 189 -2.70 -3.15 7.76
CA CYS A 189 -2.46 -1.79 8.22
C CYS A 189 -1.18 -1.64 9.05
N ALA A 190 -0.81 -2.69 9.77
CA ALA A 190 0.43 -2.74 10.55
C ALA A 190 1.71 -2.87 9.72
N ASP A 191 1.60 -3.24 8.45
CA ASP A 191 2.74 -3.30 7.54
C ASP A 191 3.00 -1.97 6.80
N VAL A 192 2.18 -0.93 7.07
CA VAL A 192 2.31 0.37 6.42
C VAL A 192 3.01 1.36 7.36
N PHE A 193 4.13 1.90 6.88
CA PHE A 193 4.97 2.86 7.59
C PHE A 193 4.93 4.23 6.90
N ALA A 194 5.20 5.28 7.67
CA ALA A 194 5.57 6.56 7.08
C ALA A 194 6.96 6.42 6.42
N PRO A 195 7.25 7.13 5.31
CA PRO A 195 8.55 7.06 4.68
C PRO A 195 9.68 7.45 5.65
N THR A 196 10.67 6.58 5.86
CA THR A 196 11.77 6.87 6.80
C THR A 196 12.79 7.84 6.23
N LYS A 197 12.74 8.11 4.91
CA LYS A 197 13.61 9.09 4.25
C LYS A 197 12.77 10.07 3.43
N LYS A 198 13.32 11.25 3.17
CA LYS A 198 12.68 12.23 2.30
C LYS A 198 12.46 11.63 0.91
N VAL A 199 11.20 11.47 0.53
CA VAL A 199 10.82 10.98 -0.81
C VAL A 199 11.22 12.01 -1.88
N PRO A 200 12.07 11.63 -2.86
CA PRO A 200 12.42 12.51 -3.98
C PRO A 200 11.19 12.99 -4.74
N ALA A 201 11.19 14.26 -5.17
CA ALA A 201 10.05 14.86 -5.87
C ALA A 201 9.69 14.12 -7.17
N THR A 202 10.67 13.51 -7.84
CA THR A 202 10.46 12.67 -9.03
C THR A 202 9.66 11.41 -8.71
N LEU A 203 10.01 10.69 -7.63
CA LEU A 203 9.28 9.50 -7.20
C LEU A 203 7.88 9.84 -6.69
N ARG A 204 7.74 10.96 -5.96
CA ARG A 204 6.43 11.48 -5.54
C ARG A 204 5.49 11.68 -6.72
N ARG A 205 5.95 12.38 -7.78
CA ARG A 205 5.13 12.61 -8.98
C ARG A 205 4.78 11.32 -9.70
N LYS A 206 5.72 10.38 -9.81
CA LYS A 206 5.46 9.08 -10.43
C LYS A 206 4.40 8.27 -9.67
N LEU A 207 4.43 8.28 -8.34
CA LEU A 207 3.43 7.61 -7.52
C LEU A 207 2.05 8.28 -7.65
N GLN A 208 2.01 9.61 -7.62
CA GLN A 208 0.77 10.36 -7.87
C GLN A 208 0.19 10.07 -9.25
N ALA A 209 1.03 10.05 -10.29
CA ALA A 209 0.64 9.67 -11.63
C ALA A 209 0.14 8.23 -11.71
N LYS A 210 0.79 7.30 -10.98
CA LYS A 210 0.38 5.89 -10.91
C LYS A 210 -1.03 5.74 -10.32
N LEU A 211 -1.38 6.50 -9.28
CA LEU A 211 -2.74 6.47 -8.74
C LEU A 211 -3.78 6.95 -9.77
N LEU A 212 -3.46 7.98 -10.56
CA LEU A 212 -4.33 8.42 -11.65
C LEU A 212 -4.43 7.35 -12.74
N GLU A 213 -3.30 6.78 -13.16
CA GLU A 213 -3.21 5.72 -14.16
C GLU A 213 -4.12 4.55 -13.82
N GLU A 214 -4.05 4.03 -12.59
CA GLU A 214 -4.81 2.87 -12.12
C GLU A 214 -6.33 3.12 -12.14
N ASN A 215 -6.76 4.32 -11.74
CA ASN A 215 -8.16 4.73 -11.77
C ASN A 215 -8.76 4.69 -13.19
N PHE A 216 -7.96 4.95 -14.23
CA PHE A 216 -8.43 4.95 -15.62
C PHE A 216 -8.15 3.64 -16.37
N THR A 217 -7.06 2.94 -16.04
CA THR A 217 -6.59 1.75 -16.78
C THR A 217 -7.07 0.43 -16.20
N PHE A 218 -7.62 0.41 -14.99
CA PHE A 218 -8.20 -0.79 -14.39
C PHE A 218 -9.64 -0.58 -13.90
N GLY A 219 -10.24 0.58 -14.21
CA GLY A 219 -11.67 0.81 -14.05
C GLY A 219 -12.14 0.89 -12.60
N TYR A 220 -11.22 0.99 -11.65
CA TYR A 220 -11.55 1.24 -10.28
C TYR A 220 -12.10 2.67 -10.19
N ARG A 221 -13.42 2.82 -10.03
CA ARG A 221 -14.11 4.13 -10.03
C ARG A 221 -13.86 4.89 -8.73
N HIS A 222 -12.59 5.18 -8.42
CA HIS A 222 -12.22 5.87 -7.20
C HIS A 222 -12.59 7.36 -7.29
N GLN A 223 -12.92 7.96 -6.14
CA GLN A 223 -13.24 9.38 -6.04
C GLN A 223 -11.96 10.21 -5.95
N ILE A 224 -11.08 10.09 -6.95
CA ILE A 224 -9.77 10.79 -6.98
C ILE A 224 -9.89 12.30 -7.27
N SER A 225 -11.09 12.79 -7.59
CA SER A 225 -11.35 14.19 -7.99
C SER A 225 -10.97 15.23 -6.92
N GLU A 226 -10.86 14.81 -5.66
CA GLU A 226 -10.54 15.67 -4.52
C GLU A 226 -9.04 15.70 -4.20
N LEU A 227 -8.23 14.90 -4.91
CA LEU A 227 -6.80 14.86 -4.65
C LEU A 227 -6.11 16.14 -5.13
N PRO A 228 -5.22 16.74 -4.32
CA PRO A 228 -4.64 18.05 -4.60
C PRO A 228 -3.75 18.07 -5.86
N PHE A 229 -3.31 16.91 -6.34
CA PHE A 229 -2.37 16.76 -7.45
C PHE A 229 -3.03 16.33 -8.77
N ILE A 230 -4.35 16.07 -8.81
CA ILE A 230 -5.03 15.55 -10.00
C ILE A 230 -4.94 16.48 -11.23
N LYS A 231 -4.66 17.77 -11.00
CA LYS A 231 -4.48 18.79 -12.05
C LYS A 231 -3.06 19.36 -12.10
N ASP A 232 -2.10 18.78 -11.37
CA ASP A 232 -0.71 19.25 -11.39
C ASP A 232 -0.08 18.92 -12.75
N PRO A 233 0.36 19.90 -13.55
CA PRO A 233 0.87 19.65 -14.90
C PRO A 233 2.03 18.64 -14.93
N LYS A 234 2.91 18.64 -13.93
CA LYS A 234 4.06 17.73 -13.88
C LYS A 234 3.64 16.31 -13.53
N VAL A 235 2.57 16.12 -12.76
CA VAL A 235 2.00 14.79 -12.51
C VAL A 235 1.32 14.27 -13.77
N LEU A 236 0.61 15.13 -14.49
CA LEU A 236 -0.05 14.77 -15.75
C LEU A 236 0.95 14.42 -16.85
N ASP A 237 2.10 15.10 -16.90
CA ASP A 237 3.20 14.73 -17.79
C ASP A 237 3.77 13.34 -17.46
N GLU A 238 3.93 13.01 -16.18
CA GLU A 238 4.36 11.68 -15.74
C GLU A 238 3.30 10.61 -16.03
N LEU A 239 2.01 10.93 -15.94
CA LEU A 239 0.92 10.04 -16.33
C LEU A 239 0.98 9.71 -17.83
N LEU A 240 1.14 10.73 -18.68
CA LEU A 240 1.31 10.53 -20.12
C LEU A 240 2.56 9.70 -20.44
N ASN A 241 3.66 9.90 -19.70
CA ASN A 241 4.86 9.06 -19.82
C ASN A 241 4.60 7.59 -19.42
N GLY A 242 3.77 7.36 -18.40
CA GLY A 242 3.35 6.02 -17.98
C GLY A 242 2.55 5.32 -19.07
N TRP A 243 1.57 6.03 -19.64
CA TRP A 243 0.75 5.54 -20.74
C TRP A 243 1.52 5.28 -22.03
N ASP A 244 2.47 6.13 -22.42
CA ASP A 244 3.32 5.85 -23.59
C ASP A 244 4.07 4.51 -23.43
N LYS A 245 4.54 4.18 -22.22
CA LYS A 245 5.14 2.87 -21.94
C LYS A 245 4.16 1.70 -22.08
N PHE A 246 2.87 1.90 -21.82
CA PHE A 246 1.88 0.84 -22.03
C PHE A 246 1.82 0.43 -23.50
N VAL A 247 1.92 1.40 -24.41
CA VAL A 247 1.96 1.16 -25.85
C VAL A 247 3.25 0.47 -26.24
N ASP A 248 4.40 0.98 -25.79
CA ASP A 248 5.71 0.45 -26.12
C ASP A 248 5.87 -1.03 -25.71
N GLU A 249 5.44 -1.35 -24.49
CA GLU A 249 5.52 -2.69 -23.90
C GLU A 249 4.33 -3.60 -24.31
N LYS A 250 3.41 -3.09 -25.15
CA LYS A 250 2.18 -3.78 -25.58
C LYS A 250 1.36 -4.32 -24.41
N TYR A 251 1.20 -3.53 -23.36
CA TYR A 251 0.41 -3.89 -22.18
C TYR A 251 -1.10 -3.82 -22.47
N TYR A 252 -1.64 -4.87 -23.10
CA TYR A 252 -3.00 -4.88 -23.63
C TYR A 252 -4.10 -4.75 -22.59
N GLN A 253 -3.91 -5.25 -21.37
CA GLN A 253 -4.97 -5.21 -20.35
C GLN A 253 -5.38 -3.76 -20.02
N GLY A 254 -4.40 -2.88 -19.78
CA GLY A 254 -4.66 -1.46 -19.53
C GLY A 254 -5.21 -0.74 -20.76
N MET A 255 -4.70 -1.07 -21.96
CA MET A 255 -5.20 -0.49 -23.22
C MET A 255 -6.65 -0.89 -23.51
N GLU A 256 -7.00 -2.16 -23.35
CA GLU A 256 -8.37 -2.67 -23.53
C GLU A 256 -9.33 -1.95 -22.59
N CYS A 257 -8.96 -1.80 -21.32
CA CYS A 257 -9.76 -1.07 -20.35
C CYS A 257 -10.02 0.39 -20.77
N LEU A 258 -8.97 1.13 -21.17
CA LEU A 258 -9.11 2.51 -21.64
C LEU A 258 -10.03 2.62 -22.86
N VAL A 259 -9.86 1.71 -23.84
CA VAL A 259 -10.63 1.70 -25.09
C VAL A 259 -12.09 1.32 -24.83
N ASP A 260 -12.33 0.28 -24.04
CA ASP A 260 -13.68 -0.24 -23.79
C ASP A 260 -14.53 0.69 -22.94
N TYR A 261 -13.90 1.56 -22.14
CA TYR A 261 -14.63 2.59 -21.44
C TYR A 261 -15.09 3.73 -22.34
N GLU A 262 -14.50 3.95 -23.52
CA GLU A 262 -14.81 5.04 -24.47
C GLU A 262 -14.85 6.43 -23.80
N LYS A 263 -13.84 6.76 -22.98
CA LYS A 263 -13.83 7.96 -22.12
C LYS A 263 -12.77 9.00 -22.47
N ALA A 264 -12.21 9.01 -23.67
CA ALA A 264 -11.09 9.90 -24.00
C ALA A 264 -11.35 11.38 -23.65
N ASP A 265 -12.47 11.95 -24.12
CA ASP A 265 -12.84 13.34 -23.81
C ASP A 265 -13.16 13.57 -22.32
N ASN A 266 -13.76 12.57 -21.67
CA ASN A 266 -14.06 12.63 -20.24
C ASN A 266 -12.78 12.65 -19.40
N ILE A 267 -11.77 11.85 -19.76
CA ILE A 267 -10.47 11.79 -19.08
C ILE A 267 -9.77 13.15 -19.22
N LYS A 268 -9.70 13.68 -20.45
CA LYS A 268 -9.13 15.01 -20.72
C LYS A 268 -9.81 16.10 -19.89
N ALA A 269 -11.14 16.09 -19.81
CA ALA A 269 -11.91 17.06 -19.03
C ALA A 269 -11.71 16.92 -17.51
N GLN A 270 -11.68 15.68 -16.99
CA GLN A 270 -11.47 15.42 -15.56
C GLN A 270 -10.07 15.85 -15.09
N LEU A 271 -9.05 15.56 -15.89
CA LEU A 271 -7.66 15.87 -15.59
C LEU A 271 -7.25 17.31 -15.96
N ASN A 272 -8.09 18.02 -16.72
CA ASN A 272 -7.85 19.39 -17.16
C ASN A 272 -6.51 19.52 -17.92
N PHE A 273 -6.31 18.66 -18.92
CA PHE A 273 -5.11 18.69 -19.77
C PHE A 273 -4.95 20.05 -20.47
N SER A 274 -3.69 20.49 -20.58
CA SER A 274 -3.34 21.55 -21.52
C SER A 274 -3.61 21.09 -22.96
N GLU A 275 -3.62 22.03 -23.91
CA GLU A 275 -3.81 21.70 -25.33
C GLU A 275 -2.73 20.71 -25.82
N GLU A 276 -1.48 20.90 -25.43
CA GLU A 276 -0.37 20.01 -25.78
C GLU A 276 -0.54 18.61 -25.18
N GLN A 277 -0.93 18.53 -23.89
CA GLN A 277 -1.19 17.27 -23.20
C GLN A 277 -2.38 16.52 -23.82
N ALA A 278 -3.45 17.24 -24.18
CA ALA A 278 -4.61 16.68 -24.87
C ALA A 278 -4.23 16.09 -26.22
N GLN A 279 -3.46 16.82 -27.03
CA GLN A 279 -2.98 16.31 -28.32
C GLN A 279 -2.08 15.07 -28.17
N ARG A 280 -1.23 15.02 -27.14
CA ARG A 280 -0.40 13.83 -26.85
C ARG A 280 -1.27 12.65 -26.44
N PHE A 281 -2.23 12.87 -25.55
CA PHE A 281 -3.17 11.83 -25.13
C PHE A 281 -3.99 11.27 -26.29
N ASP A 282 -4.47 12.13 -27.20
CA ASP A 282 -5.26 11.69 -28.36
C ASP A 282 -4.44 10.75 -29.26
N ARG A 283 -3.17 11.07 -29.54
CA ARG A 283 -2.26 10.19 -30.30
C ARG A 283 -2.03 8.85 -29.61
N PHE A 284 -1.84 8.87 -28.29
CA PHE A 284 -1.71 7.66 -27.48
C PHE A 284 -2.99 6.81 -27.57
N TYR A 285 -4.15 7.42 -27.36
CA TYR A 285 -5.44 6.73 -27.35
C TYR A 285 -5.77 6.11 -28.70
N GLU A 286 -5.55 6.82 -29.81
CA GLU A 286 -5.70 6.29 -31.17
C GLU A 286 -4.79 5.07 -31.40
N THR A 287 -3.58 5.10 -30.86
CA THR A 287 -2.65 3.97 -30.93
C THR A 287 -3.16 2.77 -30.14
N CYS A 288 -3.69 2.98 -28.92
CA CYS A 288 -4.34 1.92 -28.15
C CYS A 288 -5.50 1.29 -28.91
N VAL A 289 -6.41 2.10 -29.47
CA VAL A 289 -7.57 1.61 -30.26
C VAL A 289 -7.10 0.73 -31.41
N ARG A 290 -6.07 1.17 -32.16
CA ARG A 290 -5.52 0.38 -33.27
C ARG A 290 -4.95 -0.95 -32.79
N LEU A 291 -4.09 -0.95 -31.78
CA LEU A 291 -3.42 -2.15 -31.26
C LEU A 291 -4.41 -3.15 -30.65
N VAL A 292 -5.39 -2.67 -29.89
CA VAL A 292 -6.44 -3.51 -29.30
C VAL A 292 -7.30 -4.16 -30.39
N ASN A 293 -7.69 -3.42 -31.42
CA ASN A 293 -8.44 -3.98 -32.55
C ASN A 293 -7.62 -5.01 -33.35
N GLU A 294 -6.32 -4.77 -33.55
CA GLU A 294 -5.42 -5.74 -34.17
C GLU A 294 -5.31 -7.03 -33.35
N LYS A 295 -5.23 -6.94 -32.02
CA LYS A 295 -5.24 -8.10 -31.11
C LYS A 295 -6.56 -8.86 -31.20
N ARG A 296 -7.70 -8.17 -31.11
CA ARG A 296 -9.05 -8.76 -31.16
C ARG A 296 -9.32 -9.54 -32.45
N ARG A 297 -8.81 -9.07 -33.59
CA ARG A 297 -8.93 -9.78 -34.87
C ARG A 297 -8.10 -11.07 -34.96
N LYS A 298 -7.10 -11.24 -34.10
CA LYS A 298 -6.21 -12.40 -34.07
C LYS A 298 -6.60 -13.44 -33.01
N ALA A 299 -7.52 -13.10 -32.11
CA ALA A 299 -8.08 -13.98 -31.10
C ALA A 299 -9.29 -14.73 -31.66
#